data_AF-A0A7H8TF65-F1
#
_entry.id   AF-A0A7H8TF65-F1
#
_cell.length_a   1.000
_cell.length_b   1.000
_cell.length_c   1.000
_cell.angle_alpha   90.00
_cell.angle_beta   90.00
_cell.angle_gamma   90.00
#
_symmetry.space_group_name_H-M   'P 1'
#
loop_
_entity.id
_entity.type
_entity.pdbx_description
1 polymer ?
#
loop_
_entity_poly.entity_id
_entity_poly.type
_entity_poly.pdbx_seq_one_letter_code
_entity_poly.pdbx_strand_id
1 'polypeptide(L)'
;MTSPTTPADRFLRGKAARKRAPRSAHAAWIPSVDRPDPVVVLERQGRDRLPELLPIRYGRMAASPFAFLRGAAAVMAADLAAAPHSGLTVQLCGDAHLLNFGLYASPERTLLFDLSDFDETYPGPFEWDVKRLATSVAVAARENGHPDPAVARAARESAAAYRTAIRRLARRGELDVWYTRIEAERLLPLLRTGRRHHRVEASLGRARRRTSLRAFGKLTETVDGHRRIIHDPPLLERAGTSDMAGLRKTFSDYRSTLSEERRLLLDRYRFADAARKVVGVGSVGLRCFIVLLVGRDAGDPLFLQIKEARQSVLEEHLPSGPYVHPGHRVVAGQRLLQAAGDIFLGWMSGPQGRAFYWRQLRDMKGTVDVASMGPADLCTYARLCGTALARAHARSGDRIAIAGYLGGADTFDRAVADFALAYADQTTNDHTALGAAVEAGVVRAVPGA
;
A
#
# COMPACT_ATOMS: atom_id res chain seq x y z
N MET A 1 36.60 -13.30 2.27
CA MET A 1 35.71 -12.12 2.26
C MET A 1 36.01 -11.35 0.99
N THR A 2 35.07 -11.26 0.04
CA THR A 2 35.22 -10.43 -1.17
C THR A 2 35.37 -8.97 -0.75
N SER A 3 36.31 -8.23 -1.35
CA SER A 3 36.48 -6.80 -1.08
C SER A 3 35.14 -6.05 -1.20
N PRO A 4 34.81 -5.17 -0.24
CA PRO A 4 33.54 -4.45 -0.28
C PRO A 4 33.47 -3.58 -1.54
N THR A 5 32.39 -3.70 -2.31
CA THR A 5 32.16 -2.89 -3.52
C THR A 5 32.09 -1.40 -3.16
N THR A 6 32.88 -0.57 -3.81
CA THR A 6 32.91 0.88 -3.52
C THR A 6 31.62 1.57 -3.99
N PRO A 7 31.29 2.77 -3.47
CA PRO A 7 30.20 3.58 -4.03
C PRO A 7 30.32 3.83 -5.54
N ALA A 8 31.56 3.99 -6.05
CA ALA A 8 31.81 4.17 -7.48
C ALA A 8 31.43 2.92 -8.27
N ASP A 9 31.82 1.73 -7.81
CA ASP A 9 31.48 0.45 -8.47
C ASP A 9 29.97 0.22 -8.49
N ARG A 10 29.29 0.51 -7.37
CA ARG A 10 27.82 0.42 -7.28
C ARG A 10 27.14 1.36 -8.29
N PHE A 11 27.62 2.60 -8.40
CA PHE A 11 27.09 3.56 -9.38
C PHE A 11 27.32 3.09 -10.83
N LEU A 12 28.52 2.57 -11.14
CA LEU A 12 28.85 2.02 -12.46
C LEU A 12 28.01 0.80 -12.79
N ARG A 13 27.75 -0.11 -11.83
CA ARG A 13 26.81 -1.23 -11.99
C ARG A 13 25.42 -0.73 -12.37
N GLY A 14 24.94 0.31 -11.70
CA GLY A 14 23.69 0.98 -12.05
C GLY A 14 23.67 1.51 -13.49
N LYS A 15 24.74 2.20 -13.89
CA LYS A 15 24.89 2.71 -15.26
C LYS A 15 24.92 1.56 -16.29
N ALA A 16 25.59 0.45 -15.97
CA ALA A 16 25.67 -0.73 -16.83
C ALA A 16 24.31 -1.43 -17.00
N ALA A 17 23.41 -1.36 -16.00
CA ALA A 17 22.07 -1.92 -16.08
C ALA A 17 21.23 -1.34 -17.24
N ARG A 18 21.60 -0.16 -17.78
CA ARG A 18 21.00 0.43 -18.98
C ARG A 18 21.19 -0.41 -20.25
N LYS A 19 22.20 -1.29 -20.29
CA LYS A 19 22.37 -2.25 -21.39
C LYS A 19 21.29 -3.33 -21.40
N ARG A 20 20.76 -3.68 -20.22
CA ARG A 20 19.65 -4.63 -20.07
C ARG A 20 18.32 -3.96 -20.37
N ALA A 21 18.08 -2.79 -19.78
CA ALA A 21 16.90 -1.98 -20.02
C ALA A 21 17.30 -0.51 -20.16
N PRO A 22 17.32 0.07 -21.37
CA PRO A 22 17.52 1.51 -21.52
C PRO A 22 16.40 2.28 -20.83
N ARG A 23 16.70 3.46 -20.27
CA ARG A 23 15.69 4.29 -19.59
C ARG A 23 14.48 4.62 -20.47
N SER A 24 14.70 4.80 -21.78
CA SER A 24 13.63 5.05 -22.77
C SER A 24 12.77 3.82 -23.06
N ALA A 25 13.28 2.59 -22.84
CA ALA A 25 12.53 1.36 -23.05
C ALA A 25 11.35 1.21 -22.06
N HIS A 26 11.29 2.03 -21.03
CA HIS A 26 10.14 2.06 -20.12
C HIS A 26 8.93 2.82 -20.65
N ALA A 27 8.99 3.44 -21.83
CA ALA A 27 7.93 4.27 -22.41
C ALA A 27 6.79 3.47 -23.05
N ALA A 28 7.15 2.47 -23.85
CA ALA A 28 6.17 1.70 -24.60
C ALA A 28 5.38 0.77 -23.65
N TRP A 29 4.07 0.79 -23.80
CA TRP A 29 3.17 -0.25 -23.32
C TRP A 29 2.49 -0.87 -24.52
N ILE A 30 2.73 -2.17 -24.73
CA ILE A 30 2.08 -2.98 -25.75
C ILE A 30 1.68 -4.27 -25.03
N PRO A 31 0.37 -4.59 -24.90
CA PRO A 31 -0.08 -5.84 -24.31
C PRO A 31 0.54 -7.04 -25.02
N SER A 32 0.97 -8.04 -24.25
CA SER A 32 1.40 -9.34 -24.82
C SER A 32 0.23 -10.00 -25.55
N VAL A 33 0.52 -10.75 -26.62
CA VAL A 33 -0.48 -11.58 -27.30
C VAL A 33 -1.11 -12.63 -26.37
N ASP A 34 -0.32 -13.10 -25.39
CA ASP A 34 -0.75 -14.07 -24.38
C ASP A 34 -1.20 -13.39 -23.08
N ARG A 35 -1.50 -12.08 -23.11
CA ARG A 35 -1.97 -11.36 -21.92
C ARG A 35 -3.30 -11.98 -21.45
N PRO A 36 -3.40 -12.45 -20.20
CA PRO A 36 -4.63 -13.04 -19.70
C PRO A 36 -5.73 -11.99 -19.61
N ASP A 37 -6.98 -12.44 -19.81
CA ASP A 37 -8.17 -11.61 -19.57
C ASP A 37 -8.17 -11.11 -18.10
N PRO A 38 -8.33 -9.80 -17.84
CA PRO A 38 -8.34 -9.25 -16.49
C PRO A 38 -9.41 -9.90 -15.59
N VAL A 39 -10.59 -10.25 -16.13
CA VAL A 39 -11.66 -10.91 -15.38
C VAL A 39 -11.23 -12.30 -14.92
N VAL A 40 -10.58 -13.08 -15.80
CA VAL A 40 -10.06 -14.42 -15.47
C VAL A 40 -9.01 -14.33 -14.34
N VAL A 41 -8.14 -13.32 -14.36
CA VAL A 41 -7.18 -13.07 -13.28
C VAL A 41 -7.91 -12.78 -11.96
N LEU A 42 -8.96 -11.95 -11.99
CA LEU A 42 -9.73 -11.59 -10.80
C LEU A 42 -10.52 -12.79 -10.22
N GLU A 43 -11.11 -13.62 -11.08
CA GLU A 43 -11.79 -14.86 -10.68
C GLU A 43 -10.82 -15.84 -10.02
N ARG A 44 -9.63 -16.03 -10.59
CA ARG A 44 -8.58 -16.85 -9.98
C ARG A 44 -8.21 -16.34 -8.58
N GLN A 45 -8.06 -15.04 -8.41
CA GLN A 45 -7.84 -14.43 -7.09
C GLN A 45 -9.03 -14.61 -6.13
N GLY A 46 -10.24 -14.73 -6.67
CA GLY A 46 -11.49 -14.93 -5.94
C GLY A 46 -11.65 -16.30 -5.30
N ARG A 47 -11.00 -17.34 -5.82
CA ARG A 47 -11.17 -18.74 -5.36
C ARG A 47 -10.89 -18.97 -3.87
N ASP A 48 -9.90 -18.27 -3.30
CA ASP A 48 -9.57 -18.42 -1.87
C ASP A 48 -10.18 -17.33 -0.97
N ARG A 49 -11.06 -16.49 -1.53
CA ARG A 49 -11.77 -15.43 -0.79
C ARG A 49 -13.10 -15.94 -0.26
N LEU A 50 -13.68 -15.20 0.68
CA LEU A 50 -15.04 -15.42 1.17
C LEU A 50 -16.04 -15.16 0.02
N PRO A 51 -16.74 -16.21 -0.48
CA PRO A 51 -17.58 -16.10 -1.68
C PRO A 51 -18.68 -15.04 -1.57
N GLU A 52 -19.29 -14.91 -0.39
CA GLU A 52 -20.36 -13.96 -0.09
C GLU A 52 -19.92 -12.49 -0.20
N LEU A 53 -18.62 -12.22 -0.15
CA LEU A 53 -18.06 -10.87 -0.29
C LEU A 53 -17.54 -10.57 -1.70
N LEU A 54 -17.47 -11.56 -2.60
CA LEU A 54 -17.05 -11.34 -3.99
C LEU A 54 -17.94 -10.33 -4.73
N PRO A 55 -19.28 -10.34 -4.58
CA PRO A 55 -20.11 -9.34 -5.23
C PRO A 55 -19.81 -7.91 -4.79
N ILE A 56 -19.47 -7.71 -3.51
CA ILE A 56 -19.04 -6.40 -3.00
C ILE A 56 -17.69 -6.00 -3.60
N ARG A 57 -16.76 -6.95 -3.76
CA ARG A 57 -15.46 -6.70 -4.39
C ARG A 57 -15.65 -6.19 -5.82
N TYR A 58 -16.40 -6.93 -6.63
CA TYR A 58 -16.63 -6.56 -8.03
C TYR A 58 -17.42 -5.27 -8.16
N GLY A 59 -18.43 -5.04 -7.31
CA GLY A 59 -19.16 -3.77 -7.26
C GLY A 59 -18.26 -2.57 -6.96
N ARG A 60 -17.36 -2.69 -5.98
CA ARG A 60 -16.37 -1.63 -5.68
C ARG A 60 -15.37 -1.42 -6.81
N MET A 61 -14.93 -2.47 -7.48
CA MET A 61 -14.00 -2.37 -8.60
C MET A 61 -14.65 -1.78 -9.85
N ALA A 62 -15.92 -2.09 -10.10
CA ALA A 62 -16.69 -1.57 -11.24
C ALA A 62 -17.05 -0.09 -11.09
N ALA A 63 -16.95 0.49 -9.89
CA ALA A 63 -17.35 1.88 -9.63
C ALA A 63 -16.57 2.92 -10.43
N SER A 64 -15.27 2.69 -10.71
CA SER A 64 -14.45 3.57 -11.56
C SER A 64 -13.16 2.90 -12.02
N PRO A 65 -12.49 3.40 -13.09
CA PRO A 65 -11.18 2.91 -13.51
C PRO A 65 -10.12 2.98 -12.40
N PHE A 66 -10.14 4.03 -11.57
CA PHE A 66 -9.21 4.10 -10.44
C PHE A 66 -9.54 3.07 -9.36
N ALA A 67 -10.82 2.78 -9.09
CA ALA A 67 -11.22 1.72 -8.18
C ALA A 67 -10.82 0.33 -8.71
N PHE A 68 -10.95 0.10 -10.02
CA PHE A 68 -10.47 -1.10 -10.69
C PHE A 68 -8.96 -1.28 -10.50
N LEU A 69 -8.15 -0.26 -10.82
CA LEU A 69 -6.68 -0.30 -10.69
C LEU A 69 -6.23 -0.74 -9.29
N ARG A 70 -6.92 -0.25 -8.25
CA ARG A 70 -6.67 -0.58 -6.84
C ARG A 70 -7.05 -2.01 -6.47
N GLY A 71 -7.99 -2.62 -7.18
CA GLY A 71 -8.42 -4.00 -6.97
C GLY A 71 -7.67 -5.03 -7.83
N ALA A 72 -6.93 -4.56 -8.84
CA ALA A 72 -6.34 -5.36 -9.92
C ALA A 72 -4.79 -5.37 -9.89
N ALA A 73 -4.18 -5.40 -8.69
CA ALA A 73 -2.71 -5.47 -8.56
C ALA A 73 -2.10 -6.66 -9.32
N ALA A 74 -2.76 -7.83 -9.31
CA ALA A 74 -2.30 -9.00 -10.06
C ALA A 74 -2.29 -8.81 -11.58
N VAL A 75 -3.25 -8.07 -12.15
CA VAL A 75 -3.31 -7.80 -13.59
C VAL A 75 -2.06 -7.03 -14.01
N MET A 76 -1.75 -5.94 -13.30
CA MET A 76 -0.57 -5.15 -13.61
C MET A 76 0.74 -5.86 -13.27
N ALA A 77 0.77 -6.73 -12.26
CA ALA A 77 1.96 -7.53 -11.96
C ALA A 77 2.31 -8.47 -13.14
N ALA A 78 1.32 -9.15 -13.71
CA ALA A 78 1.51 -10.00 -14.89
C ALA A 78 1.98 -9.19 -16.11
N ASP A 79 1.40 -8.01 -16.32
CA ASP A 79 1.78 -7.10 -17.40
C ASP A 79 3.23 -6.59 -17.27
N LEU A 80 3.62 -6.22 -16.05
CA LEU A 80 4.98 -5.74 -15.77
C LEU A 80 6.02 -6.86 -15.83
N ALA A 81 5.62 -8.11 -15.59
CA ALA A 81 6.48 -9.29 -15.72
C ALA A 81 6.96 -9.51 -17.16
N ALA A 82 6.13 -9.16 -18.15
CA ALA A 82 6.50 -9.23 -19.56
C ALA A 82 7.36 -8.03 -20.03
N ALA A 83 7.48 -6.97 -19.22
CA ALA A 83 8.20 -5.76 -19.59
C ALA A 83 9.69 -5.80 -19.20
N PRO A 84 10.58 -5.12 -19.95
CA PRO A 84 12.00 -5.04 -19.61
C PRO A 84 12.22 -4.30 -18.28
N HIS A 85 13.16 -4.79 -17.47
CA HIS A 85 13.57 -4.19 -16.20
C HIS A 85 15.10 -4.18 -16.07
N SER A 86 15.63 -3.23 -15.29
CA SER A 86 17.08 -3.07 -15.09
C SER A 86 17.73 -4.22 -14.31
N GLY A 87 16.94 -4.95 -13.53
CA GLY A 87 17.43 -5.95 -12.57
C GLY A 87 17.94 -5.34 -11.26
N LEU A 88 17.70 -4.05 -11.03
CA LEU A 88 17.98 -3.40 -9.76
C LEU A 88 16.84 -3.65 -8.78
N THR A 89 17.06 -4.63 -7.91
CA THR A 89 16.08 -5.10 -6.94
C THR A 89 16.00 -4.20 -5.70
N VAL A 90 14.78 -3.97 -5.25
CA VAL A 90 14.40 -3.36 -3.97
C VAL A 90 13.37 -4.27 -3.29
N GLN A 91 13.08 -4.05 -2.01
CA GLN A 91 11.78 -4.51 -1.50
C GLN A 91 10.71 -3.62 -2.14
N LEU A 92 9.79 -4.21 -2.90
CA LEU A 92 8.63 -3.51 -3.46
C LEU A 92 7.54 -3.40 -2.40
N CYS A 93 6.78 -2.32 -2.45
CA CYS A 93 5.45 -2.23 -1.87
C CYS A 93 4.50 -3.23 -2.56
N GLY A 94 4.60 -3.33 -3.90
CA GLY A 94 3.83 -4.23 -4.74
C GLY A 94 2.46 -3.70 -5.14
N ASP A 95 1.92 -2.73 -4.39
CA ASP A 95 0.70 -2.01 -4.74
C ASP A 95 0.86 -0.48 -4.57
N ALA A 96 1.95 0.08 -5.09
CA ALA A 96 2.28 1.50 -4.93
C ALA A 96 1.34 2.44 -5.74
N HIS A 97 0.12 2.69 -5.28
CA HIS A 97 -0.82 3.64 -5.89
C HIS A 97 -1.10 4.85 -4.98
N LEU A 98 -1.62 5.98 -5.50
CA LEU A 98 -1.86 7.22 -4.74
C LEU A 98 -2.56 7.02 -3.38
N LEU A 99 -3.61 6.20 -3.29
CA LEU A 99 -4.33 5.95 -2.02
C LEU A 99 -3.63 4.99 -1.04
N ASN A 100 -2.47 4.45 -1.41
CA ASN A 100 -1.56 3.67 -0.57
C ASN A 100 -0.42 4.55 -0.05
N PHE A 101 -0.63 5.87 -0.03
CA PHE A 101 0.21 6.81 0.70
C PHE A 101 -0.66 7.64 1.64
N GLY A 102 -0.18 7.91 2.84
CA GLY A 102 -0.97 8.64 3.82
C GLY A 102 -0.19 9.05 5.05
N LEU A 103 -0.94 9.66 5.96
CA LEU A 103 -0.43 10.11 7.25
C LEU A 103 -0.61 9.01 8.30
N TYR A 104 0.39 8.82 9.15
CA TYR A 104 0.35 7.91 10.30
C TYR A 104 1.20 8.48 11.44
N ALA A 105 0.95 8.01 12.66
CA ALA A 105 1.78 8.37 13.80
C ALA A 105 3.03 7.48 13.86
N SER A 106 4.17 8.10 14.16
CA SER A 106 5.34 7.37 14.67
C SER A 106 5.07 6.88 16.11
N PRO A 107 5.88 5.96 16.64
CA PRO A 107 5.84 5.58 18.06
C PRO A 107 5.92 6.78 19.01
N GLU A 108 6.67 7.82 18.63
CA GLU A 108 6.79 9.10 19.36
C GLU A 108 5.61 10.06 19.09
N ARG A 109 4.56 9.59 18.43
CA ARG A 109 3.31 10.33 18.11
C ARG A 109 3.51 11.51 17.16
N THR A 110 4.60 11.50 16.39
CA THR A 110 4.83 12.47 15.31
C THR A 110 4.07 12.04 14.06
N LEU A 111 3.38 12.96 13.38
CA LEU A 111 2.73 12.64 12.11
C LEU A 111 3.74 12.55 10.97
N LEU A 112 3.81 11.40 10.33
CA LEU A 112 4.66 11.11 9.19
C LEU A 112 3.83 10.80 7.95
N PHE A 113 4.37 11.11 6.76
CA PHE A 113 3.81 10.74 5.46
C PHE A 113 4.63 9.62 4.82
N ASP A 114 3.97 8.55 4.37
CA ASP A 114 4.65 7.37 3.80
C ASP A 114 3.66 6.41 3.12
N LEU A 115 4.21 5.32 2.60
CA LEU A 115 3.48 4.15 2.11
C LEU A 115 2.57 3.55 3.18
N SER A 116 1.47 2.98 2.72
CA SER A 116 0.52 2.24 3.52
C SER A 116 -0.02 1.07 2.72
N ASP A 117 -0.25 -0.04 3.40
CA ASP A 117 -0.54 -1.35 2.80
C ASP A 117 0.70 -2.03 2.19
N PHE A 118 0.93 -3.25 2.62
CA PHE A 118 2.13 -4.03 2.33
C PHE A 118 1.76 -5.50 2.06
N ASP A 119 0.48 -5.78 1.80
CA ASP A 119 -0.02 -7.13 1.52
C ASP A 119 0.78 -7.79 0.37
N GLU A 120 1.16 -6.99 -0.63
CA GLU A 120 1.89 -7.42 -1.83
C GLU A 120 3.40 -7.19 -1.78
N THR A 121 3.96 -6.90 -0.61
CA THR A 121 5.39 -6.56 -0.52
C THR A 121 6.27 -7.75 -0.90
N TYR A 122 7.21 -7.54 -1.83
CA TYR A 122 8.11 -8.60 -2.30
C TYR A 122 9.41 -8.02 -2.91
N PRO A 123 10.56 -8.74 -2.87
CA PRO A 123 11.75 -8.30 -3.58
C PRO A 123 11.54 -8.28 -5.11
N GLY A 124 11.76 -7.13 -5.76
CA GLY A 124 11.61 -7.02 -7.20
C GLY A 124 12.21 -5.74 -7.81
N PRO A 125 12.13 -5.59 -9.14
CA PRO A 125 12.67 -4.45 -9.86
C PRO A 125 11.95 -3.16 -9.50
N PHE A 126 12.69 -2.14 -9.06
CA PHE A 126 12.12 -0.89 -8.53
C PHE A 126 11.16 -0.18 -9.50
N GLU A 127 11.33 -0.40 -10.81
CA GLU A 127 10.53 0.22 -11.85
C GLU A 127 9.05 -0.15 -11.76
N TRP A 128 8.72 -1.32 -11.20
CA TRP A 128 7.33 -1.79 -11.09
C TRP A 128 6.48 -0.89 -10.20
N ASP A 129 6.97 -0.59 -9.00
CA ASP A 129 6.28 0.34 -8.09
C ASP A 129 6.24 1.76 -8.66
N VAL A 130 7.30 2.22 -9.34
CA VAL A 130 7.31 3.57 -9.93
C VAL A 130 6.29 3.67 -11.07
N LYS A 131 6.20 2.66 -11.93
CA LYS A 131 5.21 2.58 -13.02
C LYS A 131 3.79 2.47 -12.49
N ARG A 132 3.57 1.66 -11.45
CA ARG A 132 2.26 1.54 -10.78
C ARG A 132 1.82 2.86 -10.15
N LEU A 133 2.75 3.57 -9.50
CA LEU A 133 2.48 4.88 -8.94
C LEU A 133 2.11 5.89 -10.02
N ALA A 134 2.93 6.04 -11.05
CA ALA A 134 2.71 7.00 -12.13
C ALA A 134 1.39 6.71 -12.87
N THR A 135 1.08 5.44 -13.13
CA THR A 135 -0.19 4.99 -13.71
C THR A 135 -1.37 5.41 -12.82
N SER A 136 -1.27 5.19 -11.50
CA SER A 136 -2.34 5.59 -10.58
C SER A 136 -2.57 7.11 -10.57
N VAL A 137 -1.52 7.91 -10.80
CA VAL A 137 -1.64 9.36 -10.95
C VAL A 137 -2.37 9.71 -12.24
N ALA A 138 -2.01 9.06 -13.36
CA ALA A 138 -2.65 9.30 -14.65
C ALA A 138 -4.14 8.93 -14.64
N VAL A 139 -4.49 7.76 -14.10
CA VAL A 139 -5.88 7.30 -13.98
C VAL A 139 -6.70 8.24 -13.09
N ALA A 140 -6.17 8.63 -11.93
CA ALA A 140 -6.86 9.59 -11.04
C ALA A 140 -7.03 10.98 -11.69
N ALA A 141 -6.03 11.48 -12.41
CA ALA A 141 -6.12 12.77 -13.09
C ALA A 141 -7.21 12.76 -14.19
N ARG A 142 -7.30 11.68 -14.96
CA ARG A 142 -8.35 11.49 -15.98
C ARG A 142 -9.73 11.38 -15.37
N GLU A 143 -9.88 10.60 -14.29
CA GLU A 143 -11.14 10.47 -13.54
C GLU A 143 -11.60 11.82 -12.96
N ASN A 144 -10.66 12.69 -12.57
CA ASN A 144 -10.94 14.06 -12.14
C ASN A 144 -11.23 15.05 -13.29
N GLY A 145 -11.25 14.60 -14.55
CA GLY A 145 -11.49 15.43 -15.72
C GLY A 145 -10.36 16.40 -16.08
N HIS A 146 -9.11 16.09 -15.72
CA HIS A 146 -7.97 16.93 -16.05
C HIS A 146 -7.60 16.79 -17.54
N PRO A 147 -7.15 17.86 -18.21
CA PRO A 147 -6.73 17.78 -19.62
C PRO A 147 -5.41 16.98 -19.75
N ASP A 148 -5.20 16.32 -20.88
CA ASP A 148 -4.05 15.42 -21.11
C ASP A 148 -2.67 16.01 -20.75
N PRO A 149 -2.35 17.29 -21.07
CA PRO A 149 -1.07 17.87 -20.65
C PRO A 149 -0.90 17.91 -19.12
N ALA A 150 -2.00 18.09 -18.37
CA ALA A 150 -1.98 18.06 -16.92
C ALA A 150 -1.82 16.63 -16.36
N VAL A 151 -2.47 15.65 -16.98
CA VAL A 151 -2.32 14.22 -16.67
C VAL A 151 -0.86 13.78 -16.85
N ALA A 152 -0.29 14.05 -18.03
CA ALA A 152 1.09 13.73 -18.37
C ALA A 152 2.08 14.39 -17.41
N ARG A 153 1.85 15.67 -17.09
CA ARG A 153 2.68 16.40 -16.12
C ARG A 153 2.61 15.75 -14.73
N ALA A 154 1.43 15.43 -14.22
CA ALA A 154 1.29 14.85 -12.88
C ALA A 154 1.99 13.47 -12.79
N ALA A 155 1.83 12.61 -13.80
CA ALA A 155 2.54 11.33 -13.85
C ALA A 155 4.06 11.52 -13.87
N ARG A 156 4.57 12.42 -14.73
CA ARG A 156 6.00 12.75 -14.81
C ARG A 156 6.57 13.29 -13.50
N GLU A 157 5.82 14.13 -12.79
CA GLU A 157 6.22 14.70 -11.51
C GLU A 157 6.45 13.61 -10.44
N SER A 158 5.67 12.53 -10.44
CA SER A 158 5.90 11.40 -9.53
C SER A 158 7.24 10.69 -9.81
N ALA A 159 7.54 10.41 -11.08
CA ALA A 159 8.78 9.75 -11.49
C ALA A 159 10.01 10.68 -11.29
N ALA A 160 9.87 11.97 -11.62
CA ALA A 160 10.92 12.96 -11.41
C ALA A 160 11.26 13.16 -9.93
N ALA A 161 10.25 13.18 -9.07
CA ALA A 161 10.46 13.23 -7.62
C ALA A 161 11.17 11.97 -7.10
N TYR A 162 10.76 10.79 -7.58
CA TYR A 162 11.44 9.53 -7.24
C TYR A 162 12.93 9.58 -7.62
N ARG A 163 13.25 9.95 -8.87
CA ARG A 163 14.63 10.07 -9.35
C ARG A 163 15.45 11.06 -8.54
N THR A 164 14.89 12.24 -8.30
CA THR A 164 15.57 13.30 -7.55
C THR A 164 15.86 12.86 -6.12
N ALA A 165 14.88 12.22 -5.45
CA ALA A 165 15.02 11.73 -4.09
C ALA A 165 16.04 10.59 -3.99
N ILE A 166 16.01 9.59 -4.88
CA ILE A 166 17.02 8.50 -4.91
C ILE A 166 18.43 9.07 -5.08
N ARG A 167 18.63 10.01 -6.01
CA ARG A 167 19.95 10.63 -6.24
C ARG A 167 20.47 11.40 -5.04
N ARG A 168 19.58 12.06 -4.29
CA ARG A 168 19.92 12.72 -3.03
C ARG A 168 20.31 11.70 -1.95
N LEU A 169 19.52 10.65 -1.80
CA LEU A 169 19.75 9.60 -0.79
C LEU A 169 20.99 8.77 -1.09
N ALA A 170 21.36 8.58 -2.36
CA ALA A 170 22.58 7.91 -2.78
C ALA A 170 23.88 8.56 -2.28
N ARG A 171 23.82 9.83 -1.85
CA ARG A 171 24.97 10.57 -1.29
C ARG A 171 25.04 10.51 0.24
N ARG A 172 24.05 9.91 0.90
CA ARG A 172 23.95 9.85 2.38
C ARG A 172 24.51 8.55 2.93
N GLY A 173 24.93 8.58 4.20
CA GLY A 173 25.32 7.39 4.96
C GLY A 173 24.14 6.45 5.21
N GLU A 174 24.42 5.20 5.53
CA GLU A 174 23.37 4.18 5.71
C GLU A 174 22.40 4.55 6.85
N LEU A 175 22.91 5.00 8.00
CA LEU A 175 22.08 5.44 9.13
C LEU A 175 21.24 6.68 8.80
N ASP A 176 21.80 7.65 8.06
CA ASP A 176 21.05 8.84 7.64
C ASP A 176 19.86 8.48 6.76
N VAL A 177 20.03 7.50 5.88
CA VAL A 177 18.94 6.98 5.03
C VAL A 177 17.91 6.25 5.86
N TRP A 178 18.36 5.42 6.82
CA TRP A 178 17.48 4.71 7.73
C TRP A 178 16.58 5.65 8.55
N TYR A 179 17.15 6.73 9.09
CA TYR A 179 16.42 7.73 9.89
C TYR A 179 15.70 8.80 9.07
N THR A 180 15.86 8.81 7.73
CA THR A 180 15.14 9.76 6.90
C THR A 180 13.64 9.52 7.01
N ARG A 181 12.89 10.59 7.33
CA ARG A 181 11.43 10.59 7.48
C ARG A 181 10.81 11.82 6.80
N ILE A 182 9.54 11.71 6.40
CA ILE A 182 8.78 12.82 5.83
C ILE A 182 7.78 13.26 6.90
N GLU A 183 8.17 14.26 7.69
CA GLU A 183 7.30 14.85 8.70
C GLU A 183 6.20 15.68 8.04
N ALA A 184 4.94 15.44 8.44
CA ALA A 184 3.79 16.08 7.83
C ALA A 184 3.78 17.60 8.03
N GLU A 185 4.33 18.08 9.14
CA GLU A 185 4.46 19.50 9.46
C GLU A 185 5.42 20.23 8.52
N ARG A 186 6.46 19.54 8.02
CA ARG A 186 7.39 20.10 7.02
C ARG A 186 6.75 20.24 5.64
N LEU A 187 5.58 19.66 5.42
CA LEU A 187 4.80 19.83 4.20
C LEU A 187 3.97 21.12 4.21
N LEU A 188 3.66 21.67 5.39
CA LEU A 188 2.84 22.88 5.51
C LEU A 188 3.47 24.12 4.86
N PRO A 189 4.77 24.44 5.06
CA PRO A 189 5.38 25.63 4.45
C PRO A 189 5.58 25.49 2.93
N LEU A 190 5.62 24.26 2.39
CA LEU A 190 5.77 23.99 0.96
C LEU A 190 4.48 24.25 0.17
N LEU A 191 3.36 24.45 0.88
CA LEU A 191 2.07 24.79 0.31
C LEU A 191 1.89 26.31 0.44
N ARG A 192 1.90 27.01 -0.69
CA ARG A 192 1.75 28.49 -0.75
C ARG A 192 0.59 28.96 0.13
N THR A 193 0.77 30.12 0.76
CA THR A 193 -0.20 30.77 1.66
C THR A 193 -1.59 30.89 1.01
N GLY A 194 -2.65 30.70 1.82
CA GLY A 194 -4.06 30.78 1.38
C GLY A 194 -4.87 29.52 1.70
N ARG A 195 -6.00 29.32 0.98
CA ARG A 195 -6.97 28.22 1.21
C ARG A 195 -6.34 26.81 1.25
N ARG A 196 -5.20 26.60 0.57
CA ARG A 196 -4.46 25.33 0.55
C ARG A 196 -3.82 25.00 1.90
N HIS A 197 -3.26 26.00 2.58
CA HIS A 197 -2.68 25.86 3.91
C HIS A 197 -3.73 25.37 4.91
N HIS A 198 -4.87 26.05 4.99
CA HIS A 198 -5.96 25.68 5.90
C HIS A 198 -6.56 24.30 5.62
N ARG A 199 -6.66 23.87 4.36
CA ARG A 199 -7.13 22.51 4.04
C ARG A 199 -6.17 21.44 4.56
N VAL A 200 -4.86 21.65 4.43
CA VAL A 200 -3.86 20.70 4.92
C VAL A 200 -3.77 20.71 6.44
N GLU A 201 -3.79 21.88 7.09
CA GLU A 201 -3.91 21.98 8.55
C GLU A 201 -5.15 21.25 9.09
N ALA A 202 -6.31 21.45 8.47
CA ALA A 202 -7.54 20.76 8.85
C ALA A 202 -7.40 19.23 8.65
N SER A 203 -6.74 18.79 7.58
CA SER A 203 -6.46 17.38 7.34
C SER A 203 -5.52 16.78 8.39
N LEU A 204 -4.44 17.49 8.75
CA LEU A 204 -3.52 17.11 9.83
C LEU A 204 -4.24 17.04 11.18
N GLY A 205 -5.03 18.06 11.52
CA GLY A 205 -5.84 18.07 12.74
C GLY A 205 -6.86 16.94 12.77
N ARG A 206 -7.44 16.54 11.63
CA ARG A 206 -8.31 15.35 11.53
C ARG A 206 -7.51 14.06 11.71
N ALA A 207 -6.31 13.95 11.14
CA ALA A 207 -5.43 12.79 11.30
C ALA A 207 -5.00 12.60 12.76
N ARG A 208 -4.54 13.67 13.44
CA ARG A 208 -4.19 13.64 14.88
C ARG A 208 -5.33 13.13 15.78
N ARG A 209 -6.58 13.42 15.39
CA ARG A 209 -7.80 13.00 16.13
C ARG A 209 -8.32 11.59 15.77
N ARG A 210 -7.72 10.88 14.80
CA ARG A 210 -8.11 9.51 14.46
C ARG A 210 -7.31 8.51 15.30
N THR A 211 -7.73 8.26 16.53
CA THR A 211 -7.08 7.31 17.46
C THR A 211 -8.00 6.12 17.79
N SER A 212 -7.47 5.09 18.48
CA SER A 212 -8.26 3.98 19.03
C SER A 212 -9.50 4.44 19.81
N LEU A 213 -9.39 5.54 20.58
CA LEU A 213 -10.51 6.16 21.30
C LEU A 213 -11.65 6.62 20.38
N ARG A 214 -11.32 7.23 19.23
CA ARG A 214 -12.34 7.64 18.26
C ARG A 214 -12.92 6.44 17.51
N ALA A 215 -12.09 5.44 17.20
CA ALA A 215 -12.57 4.18 16.62
C ALA A 215 -13.55 3.49 17.57
N PHE A 216 -13.24 3.47 18.87
CA PHE A 216 -14.11 2.96 19.93
C PHE A 216 -15.47 3.64 19.94
N GLY A 217 -15.54 4.97 19.91
CA GLY A 217 -16.83 5.67 19.83
C GLY A 217 -17.70 5.26 18.64
N LYS A 218 -17.09 4.98 17.47
CA LYS A 218 -17.82 4.65 16.23
C LYS A 218 -18.08 3.16 15.99
N LEU A 219 -17.28 2.29 16.58
CA LEU A 219 -17.30 0.85 16.30
C LEU A 219 -17.90 0.06 17.47
N THR A 220 -18.23 0.71 18.58
CA THR A 220 -18.78 0.03 19.75
C THR A 220 -20.05 0.70 20.25
N GLU A 221 -20.95 -0.12 20.78
CA GLU A 221 -22.16 0.23 21.50
C GLU A 221 -22.06 -0.25 22.95
N THR A 222 -22.90 0.28 23.83
CA THR A 222 -22.98 -0.18 25.22
C THR A 222 -24.21 -1.05 25.37
N VAL A 223 -24.03 -2.29 25.82
CA VAL A 223 -25.12 -3.21 26.15
C VAL A 223 -24.84 -3.82 27.51
N ASP A 224 -25.83 -3.76 28.40
CA ASP A 224 -25.76 -4.21 29.79
C ASP A 224 -24.55 -3.64 30.55
N GLY A 225 -24.22 -2.36 30.29
CA GLY A 225 -23.06 -1.69 30.90
C GLY A 225 -21.70 -2.07 30.30
N HIS A 226 -21.65 -3.00 29.34
CA HIS A 226 -20.42 -3.43 28.69
C HIS A 226 -20.30 -2.88 27.26
N ARG A 227 -19.09 -2.45 26.88
CA ARG A 227 -18.81 -2.00 25.50
C ARG A 227 -18.55 -3.20 24.61
N ARG A 228 -19.31 -3.31 23.53
CA ARG A 228 -19.21 -4.36 22.52
C ARG A 228 -19.14 -3.76 21.13
N ILE A 229 -18.57 -4.48 20.17
CA ILE A 229 -18.48 -4.04 18.78
C ILE A 229 -19.87 -4.08 18.14
N ILE A 230 -20.21 -3.03 17.38
CA ILE A 230 -21.48 -2.91 16.65
C ILE A 230 -21.61 -4.06 15.64
N HIS A 231 -22.83 -4.55 15.46
CA HIS A 231 -23.16 -5.54 14.44
C HIS A 231 -23.85 -4.85 13.25
N ASP A 232 -23.19 -4.84 12.09
CA ASP A 232 -23.62 -4.19 10.85
C ASP A 232 -23.26 -5.09 9.63
N PRO A 233 -23.95 -6.24 9.46
CA PRO A 233 -23.68 -7.19 8.38
C PRO A 233 -23.97 -6.60 6.98
N PRO A 234 -23.20 -6.97 5.94
CA PRO A 234 -22.07 -7.90 5.97
C PRO A 234 -20.71 -7.22 6.25
N LEU A 235 -20.69 -5.91 6.52
CA LEU A 235 -19.47 -5.11 6.60
C LEU A 235 -18.75 -5.23 7.95
N LEU A 236 -19.51 -5.49 9.01
CA LEU A 236 -19.02 -5.68 10.38
C LEU A 236 -19.87 -6.72 11.10
N GLU A 237 -19.37 -7.94 11.16
CA GLU A 237 -20.08 -9.07 11.77
C GLU A 237 -19.36 -9.53 13.02
N ARG A 238 -20.09 -9.72 14.13
CA ARG A 238 -19.46 -10.12 15.39
C ARG A 238 -18.92 -11.53 15.25
N ALA A 239 -17.75 -11.78 15.84
CA ALA A 239 -17.12 -13.09 15.80
C ALA A 239 -17.97 -14.10 16.59
N GLY A 240 -18.24 -15.25 15.99
CA GLY A 240 -18.94 -16.35 16.66
C GLY A 240 -18.10 -17.00 17.76
N THR A 241 -18.68 -17.90 18.55
CA THR A 241 -17.98 -18.60 19.65
C THR A 241 -16.72 -19.34 19.18
N SER A 242 -16.81 -20.04 18.04
CA SER A 242 -15.67 -20.74 17.43
C SER A 242 -14.56 -19.78 16.99
N ASP A 243 -14.92 -18.68 16.32
CA ASP A 243 -13.95 -17.66 15.89
C ASP A 243 -13.25 -17.04 17.10
N MET A 244 -14.00 -16.73 18.16
CA MET A 244 -13.47 -16.16 19.39
C MET A 244 -12.46 -17.10 20.08
N ALA A 245 -12.75 -18.41 20.15
CA ALA A 245 -11.82 -19.40 20.68
C ALA A 245 -10.54 -19.49 19.83
N GLY A 246 -10.69 -19.49 18.50
CA GLY A 246 -9.56 -19.46 17.57
C GLY A 246 -8.69 -18.21 17.72
N LEU A 247 -9.31 -17.04 17.78
CA LEU A 247 -8.64 -15.75 17.96
C LEU A 247 -7.83 -15.71 19.27
N ARG A 248 -8.42 -16.18 20.38
CA ARG A 248 -7.73 -16.27 21.68
C ARG A 248 -6.53 -17.21 21.62
N LYS A 249 -6.67 -18.39 20.98
CA LYS A 249 -5.57 -19.35 20.81
C LYS A 249 -4.41 -18.72 20.01
N THR A 250 -4.73 -18.06 18.92
CA THR A 250 -3.72 -17.46 18.02
C THR A 250 -3.05 -16.20 18.58
N PHE A 251 -3.62 -15.60 19.63
CA PHE A 251 -3.05 -14.42 20.28
C PHE A 251 -1.66 -14.70 20.88
N SER A 252 -1.44 -15.90 21.43
CA SER A 252 -0.14 -16.30 22.01
C SER A 252 0.97 -16.32 20.96
N ASP A 253 0.70 -16.94 19.79
CA ASP A 253 1.65 -17.02 18.69
C ASP A 253 2.00 -15.63 18.17
N TYR A 254 0.99 -14.78 17.94
CA TYR A 254 1.19 -13.39 17.58
C TYR A 254 2.04 -12.64 18.61
N ARG A 255 1.71 -12.74 19.90
CA ARG A 255 2.43 -12.08 20.99
C ARG A 255 3.91 -12.49 20.98
N SER A 256 4.23 -13.75 20.68
CA SER A 256 5.61 -14.23 20.59
C SER A 256 6.43 -13.52 19.48
N THR A 257 5.79 -12.91 18.49
CA THR A 257 6.48 -12.17 17.40
C THR A 257 6.82 -10.72 17.75
N LEU A 258 6.29 -10.19 18.86
CA LEU A 258 6.62 -8.87 19.36
C LEU A 258 7.92 -8.89 20.17
N SER A 259 8.60 -7.74 20.28
CA SER A 259 9.72 -7.57 21.21
C SER A 259 9.25 -7.55 22.67
N GLU A 260 10.15 -7.86 23.60
CA GLU A 260 9.81 -8.13 25.01
C GLU A 260 9.07 -6.98 25.68
N GLU A 261 9.50 -5.75 25.47
CA GLU A 261 8.88 -4.55 26.01
C GLU A 261 7.46 -4.33 25.46
N ARG A 262 7.22 -4.72 24.21
CA ARG A 262 5.92 -4.61 23.55
C ARG A 262 4.96 -5.71 24.01
N ARG A 263 5.48 -6.90 24.33
CA ARG A 263 4.70 -7.97 24.97
C ARG A 263 4.20 -7.53 26.34
N LEU A 264 5.08 -6.98 27.18
CA LEU A 264 4.72 -6.48 28.50
C LEU A 264 3.65 -5.37 28.43
N LEU A 265 3.74 -4.48 27.45
CA LEU A 265 2.71 -3.47 27.21
C LEU A 265 1.38 -4.12 26.79
N LEU A 266 1.41 -5.06 25.84
CA LEU A 266 0.21 -5.74 25.35
C LEU A 266 -0.50 -6.54 26.45
N ASP A 267 0.25 -7.16 27.37
CA ASP A 267 -0.28 -7.96 28.48
C ASP A 267 -1.11 -7.15 29.49
N ARG A 268 -0.98 -5.82 29.47
CA ARG A 268 -1.81 -4.91 30.29
C ARG A 268 -3.22 -4.70 29.74
N TYR A 269 -3.48 -5.19 28.52
CA TYR A 269 -4.79 -5.10 27.88
C TYR A 269 -5.52 -6.45 27.94
N ARG A 270 -6.79 -6.42 28.36
CA ARG A 270 -7.69 -7.60 28.35
C ARG A 270 -8.52 -7.65 27.06
N PHE A 271 -8.71 -8.86 26.53
CA PHE A 271 -9.59 -9.10 25.38
C PHE A 271 -11.05 -8.87 25.75
N ALA A 272 -11.74 -7.98 25.05
CA ALA A 272 -13.15 -7.66 25.31
C ALA A 272 -14.10 -8.21 24.24
N ASP A 273 -13.85 -7.97 22.94
CA ASP A 273 -14.75 -8.39 21.87
C ASP A 273 -14.01 -8.50 20.51
N ALA A 274 -14.61 -9.17 19.53
CA ALA A 274 -14.09 -9.19 18.16
C ALA A 274 -15.19 -9.24 17.10
N ALA A 275 -14.84 -8.77 15.90
CA ALA A 275 -15.72 -8.79 14.74
C ALA A 275 -14.94 -8.99 13.44
N ARG A 276 -15.50 -9.75 12.51
CA ARG A 276 -15.06 -9.77 11.11
C ARG A 276 -15.41 -8.43 10.46
N LYS A 277 -14.46 -7.85 9.75
CA LYS A 277 -14.60 -6.54 9.11
C LYS A 277 -14.20 -6.59 7.64
N VAL A 278 -15.06 -6.07 6.76
CA VAL A 278 -14.73 -5.86 5.35
C VAL A 278 -13.89 -4.59 5.20
N VAL A 279 -12.78 -4.66 4.45
CA VAL A 279 -11.82 -3.56 4.29
C VAL A 279 -11.36 -3.38 2.84
N GLY A 280 -11.14 -2.13 2.44
CA GLY A 280 -10.52 -1.76 1.17
C GLY A 280 -11.31 -2.15 -0.08
N VAL A 281 -10.63 -2.17 -1.22
CA VAL A 281 -11.14 -2.69 -2.50
C VAL A 281 -10.43 -4.02 -2.81
N GLY A 282 -9.10 -4.00 -2.87
CA GLY A 282 -8.27 -5.20 -3.11
C GLY A 282 -8.35 -6.27 -2.03
N SER A 283 -8.64 -5.90 -0.78
CA SER A 283 -8.75 -6.85 0.34
C SER A 283 -10.18 -7.38 0.58
N VAL A 284 -11.18 -6.98 -0.19
CA VAL A 284 -12.57 -7.47 0.00
C VAL A 284 -12.62 -8.98 -0.24
N GLY A 285 -13.23 -9.71 0.69
CA GLY A 285 -13.27 -11.17 0.68
C GLY A 285 -12.04 -11.84 1.33
N LEU A 286 -11.03 -11.08 1.75
CA LEU A 286 -10.01 -11.62 2.66
C LEU A 286 -10.54 -11.64 4.10
N ARG A 287 -10.07 -12.62 4.89
CA ARG A 287 -10.44 -12.70 6.30
C ARG A 287 -9.74 -11.58 7.06
N CYS A 288 -10.52 -10.63 7.54
CA CYS A 288 -10.05 -9.53 8.34
C CYS A 288 -10.90 -9.43 9.60
N PHE A 289 -10.26 -9.36 10.76
CA PHE A 289 -10.92 -9.21 12.06
C PHE A 289 -10.44 -7.93 12.73
N ILE A 290 -11.29 -7.37 13.58
CA ILE A 290 -10.91 -6.36 14.55
C ILE A 290 -11.14 -6.95 15.95
N VAL A 291 -10.20 -6.67 16.84
CA VAL A 291 -10.21 -7.10 18.23
C VAL A 291 -10.21 -5.85 19.10
N LEU A 292 -11.19 -5.75 19.98
CA LEU A 292 -11.25 -4.74 21.03
C LEU A 292 -10.55 -5.29 22.27
N LEU A 293 -9.50 -4.59 22.68
CA LEU A 293 -8.84 -4.79 23.96
C LEU A 293 -9.10 -3.58 24.86
N VAL A 294 -9.12 -3.80 26.18
CA VAL A 294 -9.37 -2.78 27.20
C VAL A 294 -8.24 -2.81 28.21
N GLY A 295 -7.61 -1.66 28.47
CA GLY A 295 -6.51 -1.53 29.41
C GLY A 295 -7.01 -1.26 30.83
N ARG A 296 -6.57 -0.13 31.39
CA ARG A 296 -6.86 0.28 32.78
C ARG A 296 -8.36 0.27 33.10
N ASP A 297 -9.17 0.82 32.21
CA ASP A 297 -10.61 0.98 32.37
C ASP A 297 -11.32 1.06 31.01
N ALA A 298 -12.65 1.20 30.99
CA ALA A 298 -13.44 1.27 29.75
C ALA A 298 -13.10 2.49 28.85
N GLY A 299 -12.41 3.50 29.40
CA GLY A 299 -11.88 4.66 28.69
C GLY A 299 -10.47 4.47 28.12
N ASP A 300 -9.87 3.29 28.26
CA ASP A 300 -8.56 2.92 27.69
C ASP A 300 -8.66 1.78 26.65
N PRO A 301 -9.34 2.01 25.49
CA PRO A 301 -9.50 1.00 24.46
C PRO A 301 -8.33 0.95 23.48
N LEU A 302 -7.97 -0.27 23.08
CA LEU A 302 -7.04 -0.56 22.00
C LEU A 302 -7.74 -1.44 20.96
N PHE A 303 -7.77 -0.99 19.70
CA PHE A 303 -8.17 -1.86 18.60
C PHE A 303 -6.95 -2.42 17.89
N LEU A 304 -6.90 -3.74 17.80
CA LEU A 304 -6.03 -4.44 16.87
C LEU A 304 -6.84 -4.93 15.67
N GLN A 305 -6.19 -5.01 14.53
CA GLN A 305 -6.69 -5.55 13.30
C GLN A 305 -5.84 -6.74 12.91
N ILE A 306 -6.51 -7.84 12.55
CA ILE A 306 -5.92 -9.07 12.06
C ILE A 306 -6.28 -9.16 10.58
N LYS A 307 -5.28 -9.27 9.71
CA LYS A 307 -5.49 -9.43 8.27
C LYS A 307 -4.88 -10.75 7.80
N GLU A 308 -5.64 -11.50 7.01
CA GLU A 308 -5.13 -12.63 6.26
C GLU A 308 -4.05 -12.16 5.29
N ALA A 309 -2.87 -12.76 5.36
CA ALA A 309 -1.79 -12.59 4.40
C ALA A 309 -1.77 -13.79 3.46
N ARG A 310 -1.87 -13.54 2.16
CA ARG A 310 -1.76 -14.55 1.12
C ARG A 310 -0.40 -14.47 0.45
N GLN A 311 -0.11 -15.45 -0.41
CA GLN A 311 0.99 -15.32 -1.37
C GLN A 311 0.87 -13.98 -2.13
N SER A 312 1.99 -13.28 -2.31
CA SER A 312 1.92 -12.01 -3.05
C SER A 312 1.69 -12.29 -4.52
N VAL A 313 0.91 -11.44 -5.18
CA VAL A 313 0.74 -11.43 -6.64
C VAL A 313 2.07 -11.32 -7.39
N LEU A 314 3.11 -10.78 -6.73
CA LEU A 314 4.44 -10.66 -7.29
C LEU A 314 5.21 -11.98 -7.32
N GLU A 315 4.85 -12.95 -6.49
CA GLU A 315 5.57 -14.24 -6.37
C GLU A 315 5.45 -15.11 -7.61
N GLU A 316 4.36 -14.98 -8.37
CA GLU A 316 4.17 -15.72 -9.62
C GLU A 316 5.14 -15.27 -10.72
N HIS A 317 5.78 -14.11 -10.57
CA HIS A 317 6.53 -13.44 -11.62
C HIS A 317 7.98 -13.12 -11.26
N LEU A 318 8.36 -13.33 -10.01
CA LEU A 318 9.67 -12.99 -9.48
C LEU A 318 10.31 -14.20 -8.81
N PRO A 319 11.66 -14.25 -8.72
CA PRO A 319 12.34 -15.34 -8.03
C PRO A 319 11.84 -15.52 -6.59
N SER A 320 12.01 -16.73 -6.05
CA SER A 320 11.63 -17.03 -4.67
C SER A 320 12.30 -16.08 -3.67
N GLY A 321 11.49 -15.53 -2.77
CA GLY A 321 11.87 -14.55 -1.78
C GLY A 321 12.31 -15.22 -0.48
N PRO A 322 12.83 -14.43 0.47
CA PRO A 322 13.43 -14.97 1.70
C PRO A 322 12.41 -15.43 2.76
N TYR A 323 11.11 -15.17 2.56
CA TYR A 323 10.08 -15.43 3.56
C TYR A 323 9.10 -16.49 3.09
N VAL A 324 9.07 -17.63 3.78
CA VAL A 324 8.10 -18.72 3.54
C VAL A 324 6.71 -18.35 4.07
N HIS A 325 6.63 -17.69 5.24
CA HIS A 325 5.36 -17.33 5.87
C HIS A 325 4.84 -15.97 5.35
N PRO A 326 3.68 -15.91 4.66
CA PRO A 326 3.16 -14.65 4.10
C PRO A 326 2.97 -13.53 5.12
N GLY A 327 2.50 -13.84 6.33
CA GLY A 327 2.38 -12.84 7.40
C GLY A 327 3.73 -12.28 7.83
N HIS A 328 4.79 -13.10 7.81
CA HIS A 328 6.14 -12.63 8.16
C HIS A 328 6.69 -11.73 7.04
N ARG A 329 6.43 -12.11 5.77
CA ARG A 329 6.77 -11.28 4.60
C ARG A 329 6.20 -9.87 4.71
N VAL A 330 4.90 -9.75 5.00
CA VAL A 330 4.22 -8.45 5.15
C VAL A 330 4.85 -7.63 6.26
N VAL A 331 5.06 -8.22 7.45
CA VAL A 331 5.65 -7.53 8.60
C VAL A 331 7.08 -7.07 8.32
N ALA A 332 7.92 -7.94 7.75
CA ALA A 332 9.31 -7.62 7.44
C ALA A 332 9.41 -6.55 6.34
N GLY A 333 8.63 -6.68 5.27
CA GLY A 333 8.56 -5.70 4.20
C GLY A 333 8.08 -4.33 4.69
N GLN A 334 7.05 -4.29 5.53
CA GLN A 334 6.59 -3.04 6.16
C GLN A 334 7.69 -2.39 7.01
N ARG A 335 8.43 -3.16 7.83
CA ARG A 335 9.53 -2.63 8.67
C ARG A 335 10.70 -2.08 7.83
N LEU A 336 11.00 -2.73 6.70
CA LEU A 336 12.03 -2.28 5.76
C LEU A 336 11.60 -1.00 5.02
N LEU A 337 10.35 -0.95 4.57
CA LEU A 337 9.84 0.13 3.75
C LEU A 337 9.47 1.34 4.59
N GLN A 338 8.61 1.21 5.60
CA GLN A 338 8.01 2.32 6.34
C GLN A 338 8.98 2.94 7.37
N ALA A 339 9.10 4.27 7.38
CA ALA A 339 10.07 5.00 8.22
C ALA A 339 9.85 4.77 9.73
N ALA A 340 8.59 4.72 10.15
CA ALA A 340 8.20 4.34 11.50
C ALA A 340 7.03 3.36 11.40
N GLY A 341 7.17 2.22 12.07
CA GLY A 341 6.18 1.16 12.04
C GLY A 341 5.26 1.18 13.26
N ASP A 342 4.17 0.46 13.13
CA ASP A 342 3.26 0.15 14.23
C ASP A 342 3.94 -0.74 15.28
N ILE A 343 3.84 -0.36 16.55
CA ILE A 343 4.48 -1.09 17.66
C ILE A 343 3.84 -2.45 17.92
N PHE A 344 2.60 -2.68 17.49
CA PHE A 344 1.91 -3.97 17.60
C PHE A 344 1.93 -4.74 16.28
N LEU A 345 2.83 -4.39 15.34
CA LEU A 345 3.01 -5.12 14.11
C LEU A 345 3.66 -6.49 14.35
N GLY A 346 2.88 -7.55 14.19
CA GLY A 346 3.31 -8.94 14.37
C GLY A 346 2.59 -9.89 13.41
N TRP A 347 2.89 -11.19 13.47
CA TRP A 347 2.33 -12.19 12.57
C TRP A 347 2.07 -13.52 13.26
N MET A 348 1.29 -14.39 12.63
CA MET A 348 0.92 -15.70 13.18
C MET A 348 0.41 -16.65 12.08
N SER A 349 0.48 -17.94 12.36
CA SER A 349 -0.22 -18.97 11.60
C SER A 349 -1.58 -19.25 12.24
N GLY A 350 -2.64 -19.12 11.46
CA GLY A 350 -4.01 -19.35 11.89
C GLY A 350 -4.52 -20.73 11.50
N PRO A 351 -5.82 -20.98 11.73
CA PRO A 351 -6.46 -22.24 11.37
C PRO A 351 -6.27 -22.59 9.89
N GLN A 352 -6.23 -23.89 9.59
CA GLN A 352 -6.12 -24.42 8.21
C GLN A 352 -4.86 -23.94 7.46
N GLY A 353 -3.78 -23.65 8.20
CA GLY A 353 -2.50 -23.21 7.60
C GLY A 353 -2.52 -21.79 7.02
N ARG A 354 -3.57 -21.01 7.28
CA ARG A 354 -3.67 -19.63 6.79
C ARG A 354 -2.69 -18.73 7.55
N ALA A 355 -2.05 -17.81 6.85
CA ALA A 355 -1.16 -16.83 7.47
C ALA A 355 -1.91 -15.53 7.78
N PHE A 356 -1.59 -14.91 8.92
CA PHE A 356 -2.15 -13.62 9.33
C PHE A 356 -1.07 -12.68 9.85
N TYR A 357 -1.38 -11.39 9.81
CA TYR A 357 -0.62 -10.36 10.50
C TYR A 357 -1.54 -9.44 11.31
N TRP A 358 -0.97 -8.87 12.35
CA TRP A 358 -1.64 -8.01 13.34
C TRP A 358 -1.07 -6.61 13.27
N ARG A 359 -1.92 -5.61 13.50
CA ARG A 359 -1.55 -4.18 13.59
C ARG A 359 -2.61 -3.41 14.37
N GLN A 360 -2.31 -2.23 14.87
CA GLN A 360 -3.30 -1.27 15.36
C GLN A 360 -4.27 -0.84 14.27
N LEU A 361 -5.54 -0.78 14.63
CA LEU A 361 -6.58 -0.23 13.78
C LEU A 361 -6.60 1.30 13.91
N ARG A 362 -6.27 2.01 12.83
CA ARG A 362 -6.41 3.48 12.72
C ARG A 362 -5.62 4.27 13.77
N ASP A 363 -4.29 4.09 13.83
CA ASP A 363 -3.42 5.01 14.57
C ASP A 363 -3.06 6.25 13.72
N MET A 364 -3.83 7.32 13.92
CA MET A 364 -3.72 8.60 13.22
C MET A 364 -3.77 8.54 11.68
N LYS A 365 -4.41 7.51 11.11
CA LYS A 365 -4.46 7.29 9.66
C LYS A 365 -5.24 8.40 8.92
N GLY A 366 -4.54 9.24 8.17
CA GLY A 366 -5.14 10.25 7.27
C GLY A 366 -5.27 9.74 5.84
N THR A 367 -6.47 9.81 5.27
CA THR A 367 -6.70 9.54 3.84
C THR A 367 -6.70 10.87 3.09
N VAL A 368 -6.05 10.90 1.94
CA VAL A 368 -6.03 12.06 1.05
C VAL A 368 -7.20 11.95 0.09
N ASP A 369 -8.01 13.00 -0.01
CA ASP A 369 -9.11 13.08 -0.97
C ASP A 369 -8.55 13.47 -2.35
N VAL A 370 -8.16 12.45 -3.12
CA VAL A 370 -7.58 12.62 -4.46
C VAL A 370 -8.63 13.07 -5.47
N ALA A 371 -9.89 12.65 -5.30
CA ALA A 371 -10.97 12.91 -6.25
C ALA A 371 -11.30 14.41 -6.37
N SER A 372 -11.07 15.20 -5.32
CA SER A 372 -11.30 16.65 -5.34
C SER A 372 -10.07 17.50 -5.69
N MET A 373 -8.94 16.86 -6.03
CA MET A 373 -7.70 17.58 -6.34
C MET A 373 -7.71 18.19 -7.74
N GLY A 374 -7.50 19.51 -7.81
CA GLY A 374 -7.16 20.18 -9.06
C GLY A 374 -5.73 19.84 -9.53
N PRO A 375 -5.37 20.16 -10.79
CA PRO A 375 -4.10 19.74 -11.40
C PRO A 375 -2.83 20.06 -10.58
N ALA A 376 -2.76 21.26 -9.98
CA ALA A 376 -1.59 21.69 -9.22
C ALA A 376 -1.43 20.94 -7.88
N ASP A 377 -2.55 20.62 -7.23
CA ASP A 377 -2.56 19.89 -5.96
C ASP A 377 -2.19 18.43 -6.21
N LEU A 378 -2.72 17.84 -7.29
CA LEU A 378 -2.37 16.47 -7.70
C LEU A 378 -0.88 16.36 -8.06
N CYS A 379 -0.30 17.32 -8.79
CA CYS A 379 1.15 17.34 -9.06
C CYS A 379 1.97 17.39 -7.76
N THR A 380 1.54 18.19 -6.78
CA THR A 380 2.22 18.30 -5.49
C THR A 380 2.14 16.99 -4.70
N TYR A 381 0.97 16.36 -4.69
CA TYR A 381 0.78 15.07 -4.04
C TYR A 381 1.55 13.94 -4.74
N ALA A 382 1.59 13.93 -6.08
CA ALA A 382 2.38 13.00 -6.88
C ALA A 382 3.88 13.10 -6.56
N ARG A 383 4.43 14.32 -6.45
CA ARG A 383 5.82 14.54 -6.00
C ARG A 383 6.08 13.96 -4.60
N LEU A 384 5.14 14.17 -3.68
CA LEU A 384 5.25 13.67 -2.32
C LEU A 384 5.25 12.14 -2.28
N CYS A 385 4.36 11.49 -3.03
CA CYS A 385 4.31 10.03 -3.16
C CYS A 385 5.61 9.48 -3.79
N GLY A 386 6.09 10.08 -4.88
CA GLY A 386 7.35 9.69 -5.53
C GLY A 386 8.57 9.83 -4.58
N THR A 387 8.59 10.87 -3.75
CA THR A 387 9.63 11.07 -2.73
C THR A 387 9.55 10.02 -1.63
N ALA A 388 8.35 9.69 -1.15
CA ALA A 388 8.13 8.65 -0.14
C ALA A 388 8.55 7.27 -0.65
N LEU A 389 8.19 6.93 -1.89
CA LEU A 389 8.57 5.68 -2.54
C LEU A 389 10.09 5.57 -2.70
N ALA A 390 10.77 6.63 -3.13
CA ALA A 390 12.22 6.67 -3.22
C ALA A 390 12.91 6.45 -1.87
N ARG A 391 12.38 7.03 -0.79
CA ARG A 391 12.88 6.81 0.57
C ARG A 391 12.74 5.34 0.98
N ALA A 392 11.59 4.73 0.72
CA ALA A 392 11.34 3.32 1.01
C ALA A 392 12.31 2.40 0.25
N HIS A 393 12.45 2.59 -1.05
CA HIS A 393 13.38 1.83 -1.89
C HIS A 393 14.85 2.04 -1.52
N ALA A 394 15.22 3.25 -1.08
CA ALA A 394 16.58 3.54 -0.67
C ALA A 394 17.02 2.82 0.62
N ARG A 395 16.06 2.38 1.45
CA ARG A 395 16.32 1.58 2.66
C ARG A 395 16.45 0.10 2.37
N SER A 396 15.87 -0.40 1.30
CA SER A 396 15.78 -1.83 0.99
C SER A 396 16.68 -2.30 -0.15
N GLY A 397 16.98 -1.44 -1.13
CA GLY A 397 17.82 -1.77 -2.27
C GLY A 397 19.04 -0.88 -2.44
N ASP A 398 19.82 -1.13 -3.49
CA ASP A 398 21.02 -0.35 -3.78
C ASP A 398 20.68 1.01 -4.41
N ARG A 399 20.39 1.99 -3.56
CA ARG A 399 20.12 3.38 -3.96
C ARG A 399 21.22 4.01 -4.83
N ILE A 400 22.47 3.58 -4.68
CA ILE A 400 23.61 4.13 -5.44
C ILE A 400 23.58 3.59 -6.87
N ALA A 401 23.33 2.29 -7.03
CA ALA A 401 23.11 1.69 -8.34
C ALA A 401 21.85 2.27 -9.01
N ILE A 402 20.74 2.43 -8.29
CA ILE A 402 19.53 3.06 -8.84
C ILE A 402 19.81 4.51 -9.26
N ALA A 403 20.54 5.30 -8.47
CA ALA A 403 20.94 6.65 -8.86
C ALA A 403 21.84 6.68 -10.11
N GLY A 404 22.74 5.70 -10.25
CA GLY A 404 23.58 5.48 -11.42
C GLY A 404 22.77 5.13 -12.66
N TYR A 405 21.78 4.25 -12.52
CA TYR A 405 20.83 3.88 -13.56
C TYR A 405 19.99 5.07 -14.02
N LEU A 406 19.39 5.81 -13.10
CA LEU A 406 18.50 6.92 -13.41
C LEU A 406 19.24 8.11 -14.03
N GLY A 407 20.44 8.44 -13.53
CA GLY A 407 21.23 9.57 -14.04
C GLY A 407 20.61 10.95 -13.80
N GLY A 408 21.23 12.00 -14.37
CA GLY A 408 20.78 13.39 -14.17
C GLY A 408 19.66 13.84 -15.09
N ALA A 409 19.57 13.25 -16.29
CA ALA A 409 18.53 13.56 -17.27
C ALA A 409 17.17 12.96 -16.89
N ASP A 410 16.12 13.55 -17.41
CA ASP A 410 14.70 13.21 -17.20
C ASP A 410 14.17 12.14 -18.18
N THR A 411 15.06 11.44 -18.90
CA THR A 411 14.69 10.38 -19.86
C THR A 411 13.79 9.31 -19.24
N PHE A 412 14.12 8.89 -18.01
CA PHE A 412 13.31 7.91 -17.28
C PHE A 412 11.95 8.50 -16.86
N ASP A 413 11.95 9.76 -16.39
CA ASP A 413 10.74 10.44 -15.95
C ASP A 413 9.71 10.59 -17.08
N ARG A 414 10.20 10.95 -18.29
CA ARG A 414 9.37 11.03 -19.50
C ARG A 414 8.86 9.65 -19.92
N ALA A 415 9.74 8.66 -19.99
CA ALA A 415 9.36 7.29 -20.35
C ALA A 415 8.30 6.72 -19.41
N VAL A 416 8.46 6.85 -18.08
CA VAL A 416 7.44 6.38 -17.14
C VAL A 416 6.11 7.14 -17.28
N ALA A 417 6.14 8.43 -17.61
CA ALA A 417 4.92 9.20 -17.86
C ALA A 417 4.19 8.71 -19.12
N ASP A 418 4.92 8.45 -20.21
CA ASP A 418 4.36 7.91 -21.46
C ASP A 418 3.71 6.53 -21.21
N PHE A 419 4.41 5.65 -20.48
CA PHE A 419 3.87 4.37 -20.04
C PHE A 419 2.61 4.54 -19.18
N ALA A 420 2.63 5.47 -18.23
CA ALA A 420 1.49 5.69 -17.34
C ALA A 420 0.23 6.15 -18.09
N LEU A 421 0.39 6.94 -19.16
CA LEU A 421 -0.73 7.35 -20.01
C LEU A 421 -1.29 6.16 -20.81
N ALA A 422 -0.42 5.40 -21.47
CA ALA A 422 -0.82 4.22 -22.24
C ALA A 422 -1.43 3.12 -21.33
N TYR A 423 -0.89 2.93 -20.14
CA TYR A 423 -1.44 1.97 -19.18
C TYR A 423 -2.71 2.48 -18.50
N ALA A 424 -2.92 3.79 -18.41
CA ALA A 424 -4.22 4.34 -18.01
C ALA A 424 -5.31 4.02 -19.05
N ASP A 425 -4.98 3.98 -20.35
CA ASP A 425 -5.90 3.47 -21.39
C ASP A 425 -6.18 1.97 -21.18
N GLN A 426 -5.14 1.17 -20.93
CA GLN A 426 -5.30 -0.25 -20.60
C GLN A 426 -6.20 -0.48 -19.38
N THR A 427 -6.03 0.33 -18.34
CA THR A 427 -6.84 0.24 -17.11
C THR A 427 -8.31 0.53 -17.41
N THR A 428 -8.60 1.51 -18.26
CA THR A 428 -9.98 1.79 -18.71
C THR A 428 -10.53 0.61 -19.50
N ASN A 429 -9.75 0.02 -20.42
CA ASN A 429 -10.19 -1.14 -21.20
C ASN A 429 -10.47 -2.36 -20.30
N ASP A 430 -9.61 -2.63 -19.32
CA ASP A 430 -9.80 -3.73 -18.38
C ASP A 430 -11.01 -3.49 -17.45
N HIS A 431 -11.24 -2.23 -17.04
CA HIS A 431 -12.44 -1.83 -16.30
C HIS A 431 -13.71 -2.02 -17.13
N THR A 432 -13.68 -1.67 -18.42
CA THR A 432 -14.79 -1.95 -19.36
C THR A 432 -15.04 -3.45 -19.50
N ALA A 433 -13.99 -4.28 -19.58
CA ALA A 433 -14.13 -5.73 -19.63
C ALA A 433 -14.80 -6.28 -18.36
N LEU A 434 -14.43 -5.78 -17.17
CA LEU A 434 -15.13 -6.11 -15.93
C LEU A 434 -16.61 -5.68 -15.96
N GLY A 435 -16.90 -4.48 -16.48
CA GLY A 435 -18.27 -4.00 -16.65
C GLY A 435 -19.11 -4.93 -17.54
N ALA A 436 -18.58 -5.31 -18.70
CA ALA A 436 -19.24 -6.25 -19.61
C ALA A 436 -19.45 -7.63 -18.97
N ALA A 437 -18.49 -8.12 -18.20
CA ALA A 437 -18.63 -9.39 -17.47
C ALA A 437 -19.70 -9.33 -16.37
N VAL A 438 -19.88 -8.17 -15.71
CA VAL A 438 -20.98 -7.93 -14.77
C VAL A 438 -22.33 -7.92 -15.48
N GLU A 439 -22.45 -7.19 -16.59
CA GLU A 439 -23.69 -7.11 -17.39
C GLU A 439 -24.09 -8.48 -17.98
N ALA A 440 -23.12 -9.27 -18.42
CA ALA A 440 -23.33 -10.62 -18.92
C ALA A 440 -23.60 -11.66 -17.82
N GLY A 441 -23.49 -11.28 -16.53
CA GLY A 441 -23.70 -12.18 -15.39
C GLY A 441 -22.58 -13.21 -15.17
N VAL A 442 -21.43 -13.07 -15.85
CA VAL A 442 -20.23 -13.89 -15.67
C VAL A 442 -19.71 -13.74 -14.24
N VAL A 443 -19.67 -12.50 -13.74
CA VAL A 443 -19.39 -12.20 -12.33
C VAL A 443 -20.55 -11.40 -11.73
N ARG A 444 -20.90 -11.68 -10.47
CA ARG A 444 -21.94 -10.92 -9.75
C ARG A 444 -21.33 -9.69 -9.09
N ALA A 445 -22.01 -8.55 -9.11
CA ALA A 445 -21.58 -7.33 -8.44
C ALA A 445 -22.73 -6.69 -7.64
N VAL A 446 -22.43 -6.06 -6.51
CA VAL A 446 -23.36 -5.22 -5.74
C VAL A 446 -22.92 -3.76 -5.86
N PRO A 447 -23.60 -2.92 -6.66
CA PRO A 447 -23.27 -1.50 -6.78
C PRO A 447 -23.36 -0.77 -5.44
N GLY A 448 -22.43 0.17 -5.20
CA GLY A 448 -22.50 1.09 -4.05
C GLY A 448 -22.14 0.52 -2.67
N ALA A 449 -21.69 -0.74 -2.58
CA ALA A 449 -21.35 -1.43 -1.32
C ALA A 449 -19.95 -1.13 -0.76
#